data_AF-A0A2D6AEA0-F1
#
_entry.id   AF-A0A2D6AEA0-F1
#
_cell.length_a   1.000
_cell.length_b   1.000
_cell.length_c   1.000
_cell.angle_alpha   90.00
_cell.angle_beta   90.00
_cell.angle_gamma   90.00
#
_symmetry.space_group_name_H-M   'P 1'
#
loop_
_entity.id
_entity.type
_entity.pdbx_description
1 polymer ?
#
loop_
_entity_poly.entity_id
_entity_poly.type
_entity_poly.pdbx_seq_one_letter_code
_entity_poly.pdbx_strand_id
1 'polypeptide(L)'
;MSQIIDLGKLRFYFAGDWDVATTYELNDIVKYGGNIYVYTYGLKTNSHVPTDTTYWALMIEGFKFQGVYDNTTAYRIGDGVTHGGKVYVCILDSTGNTPPNATYWSQFADGIQWEGEYDNTTAYQKNDIVTYGGNSLYISKLDTTGNLPSDTTYWDAFINGISAQGIYNNATAYVKNDVVAYGGNLYRATGDTTGNLPSDTTKWAEFLGGIKFRGEYAGATSYALNDVVSYGSTLYRAKNDTTGNDPETTANWEVYIVGYDNRGAYDAATTYYPNDLVQYGGSTYRAKVATTGNLPTSTTHWGTFSLGTEITGAYDATVAYVVNQLVTYGANVYRCIANTTAGDDPTDTAKWEVYATGTRARGTYDNTTDYVLNDVVGYGGSLYRALGNTTGNLPTVTANWEVYQSGISVQGNWSTATEYFPGDVVVYGGNTWRALVAHSSTVHATDLAASKWEKFNGGVRFRGTWATSTDYITDDIVKSGSSSYIALSDHTSNNFTNDLNAAKWQEFAEGGSYVLPATANNVGKYLSSDGSSYVWVNGETGWQSITTTHSAVSTERLFTDTSGGAFTVTLPASPTIGDYVELTDGASSWDVNNLTVARNGSNIQGNSLDMVCDVKDAGLTLVYSDATNGWRVI
;
A
#
# COMPACT_ATOMS: atom_id res chain seq x y z
N MET A 1 -77.75 -115.24 -24.75
CA MET A 1 -76.55 -115.32 -25.63
C MET A 1 -76.44 -113.97 -26.34
N SER A 2 -75.22 -113.48 -26.53
CA SER A 2 -74.81 -112.07 -26.42
C SER A 2 -75.41 -111.03 -27.38
N GLN A 3 -75.52 -109.84 -26.80
CA GLN A 3 -75.51 -108.49 -27.37
C GLN A 3 -74.40 -108.26 -28.42
N ILE A 4 -74.70 -107.41 -29.42
CA ILE A 4 -73.89 -106.29 -29.95
C ILE A 4 -74.90 -105.36 -30.67
N ILE A 5 -75.07 -104.12 -30.20
CA ILE A 5 -75.71 -103.04 -30.96
C ILE A 5 -74.56 -102.11 -31.35
N ASP A 6 -74.31 -102.01 -32.65
CA ASP A 6 -73.39 -101.05 -33.24
C ASP A 6 -74.11 -99.69 -33.33
N LEU A 7 -73.74 -98.74 -32.47
CA LEU A 7 -74.18 -97.34 -32.49
C LEU A 7 -73.26 -96.51 -33.40
N GLY A 8 -73.18 -96.86 -34.68
CA GLY A 8 -72.32 -96.24 -35.68
C GLY A 8 -72.11 -94.72 -35.48
N LYS A 9 -70.84 -94.31 -35.50
CA LYS A 9 -70.32 -92.95 -35.24
C LYS A 9 -71.26 -91.80 -35.64
N LEU A 10 -71.55 -90.90 -34.68
CA LEU A 10 -72.17 -89.58 -34.86
C LEU A 10 -71.52 -88.86 -36.06
N ARG A 11 -72.29 -88.57 -37.12
CA ARG A 11 -71.83 -87.78 -38.27
C ARG A 11 -72.38 -86.36 -38.15
N PHE A 12 -71.48 -85.38 -38.10
CA PHE A 12 -71.81 -83.97 -38.29
C PHE A 12 -71.52 -83.57 -39.74
N TYR A 13 -72.40 -82.81 -40.37
CA TYR A 13 -72.23 -82.30 -41.74
C TYR A 13 -72.17 -80.77 -41.72
N PHE A 14 -71.07 -80.18 -42.20
CA PHE A 14 -70.96 -78.72 -42.30
C PHE A 14 -71.56 -78.23 -43.62
N ALA A 15 -72.71 -77.56 -43.54
CA ALA A 15 -73.50 -77.10 -44.68
C ALA A 15 -73.11 -75.70 -45.18
N GLY A 16 -72.08 -75.07 -44.60
CA GLY A 16 -71.63 -73.72 -44.98
C GLY A 16 -72.40 -72.61 -44.27
N ASP A 17 -72.58 -71.47 -44.94
CA ASP A 17 -73.42 -70.38 -44.41
C ASP A 17 -74.90 -70.81 -44.39
N TRP A 18 -75.63 -70.39 -43.36
CA TRP A 18 -77.08 -70.63 -43.30
C TRP A 18 -77.79 -69.91 -44.45
N ASP A 19 -78.65 -70.65 -45.12
CA ASP A 19 -79.48 -70.18 -46.22
C ASP A 19 -80.95 -70.53 -45.94
N VAL A 20 -81.83 -69.54 -46.07
CA VAL A 20 -83.25 -69.66 -45.70
C VAL A 20 -83.99 -70.74 -46.51
N ALA A 21 -83.60 -70.99 -47.76
CA ALA A 21 -84.25 -71.95 -48.64
C ALA A 21 -83.78 -73.40 -48.42
N THR A 22 -82.64 -73.58 -47.72
CA THR A 22 -82.04 -74.89 -47.48
C THR A 22 -82.77 -75.63 -46.36
N THR A 23 -83.06 -76.92 -46.58
CA THR A 23 -83.65 -77.80 -45.57
C THR A 23 -82.57 -78.52 -44.79
N TYR A 24 -82.51 -78.30 -43.48
CA TYR A 24 -81.48 -78.83 -42.59
C TYR A 24 -81.99 -80.02 -41.78
N GLU A 25 -81.13 -80.99 -41.53
CA GLU A 25 -81.44 -82.20 -40.75
C GLU A 25 -80.56 -82.33 -39.50
N LEU A 26 -80.95 -83.25 -38.61
CA LEU A 26 -80.30 -83.44 -37.31
C LEU A 26 -78.78 -83.60 -37.47
N ASN A 27 -78.01 -82.75 -36.77
CA ASN A 27 -76.55 -82.64 -36.79
C ASN A 27 -75.92 -81.88 -37.98
N ASP A 28 -76.71 -81.22 -38.83
CA ASP A 28 -76.18 -80.23 -39.79
C ASP A 28 -75.62 -79.02 -39.05
N ILE A 29 -74.45 -78.55 -39.46
CA ILE A 29 -73.75 -77.40 -38.89
C ILE A 29 -73.73 -76.27 -39.92
N VAL A 30 -74.14 -75.08 -39.51
CA VAL A 30 -74.12 -73.87 -40.35
C VAL A 30 -73.37 -72.72 -39.68
N LYS A 31 -72.86 -71.80 -40.49
CA LYS A 31 -72.38 -70.51 -40.04
C LYS A 31 -73.50 -69.47 -40.14
N TYR A 32 -73.67 -68.66 -39.10
CA TYR A 32 -74.62 -67.54 -39.07
C TYR A 32 -74.00 -66.35 -38.35
N GLY A 33 -73.74 -65.28 -39.12
CA GLY A 33 -72.93 -64.15 -38.64
C GLY A 33 -71.50 -64.57 -38.29
N GLY A 34 -71.07 -64.25 -37.07
CA GLY A 34 -69.81 -64.71 -36.50
C GLY A 34 -69.85 -66.15 -35.96
N ASN A 35 -71.04 -66.68 -35.69
CA ASN A 35 -71.25 -67.88 -34.89
C ASN A 35 -71.45 -69.15 -35.75
N ILE A 36 -71.27 -70.32 -35.13
CA ILE A 36 -71.53 -71.64 -35.71
C ILE A 36 -72.63 -72.32 -34.90
N TYR A 37 -73.64 -72.84 -35.59
CA TYR A 37 -74.80 -73.51 -34.99
C TYR A 37 -74.95 -74.92 -35.55
N VAL A 38 -75.51 -75.82 -34.73
CA VAL A 38 -75.86 -77.19 -35.12
C VAL A 38 -77.38 -77.38 -35.05
N TYR A 39 -77.97 -78.01 -36.05
CA TYR A 39 -79.39 -78.30 -36.12
C TYR A 39 -79.74 -79.47 -35.19
N THR A 40 -80.69 -79.26 -34.28
CA THR A 40 -81.03 -80.19 -33.19
C THR A 40 -82.45 -80.74 -33.29
N TYR A 41 -83.30 -80.20 -34.16
CA TYR A 41 -84.66 -80.68 -34.29
C TYR A 41 -84.71 -82.05 -34.99
N GLY A 42 -85.58 -82.94 -34.54
CA GLY A 42 -85.65 -84.32 -35.04
C GLY A 42 -86.19 -84.44 -36.47
N LEU A 43 -86.86 -83.41 -37.00
CA LEU A 43 -87.40 -83.38 -38.36
C LEU A 43 -86.62 -82.42 -39.23
N LYS A 44 -86.41 -82.80 -40.48
CA LYS A 44 -85.78 -81.97 -41.50
C LYS A 44 -86.73 -80.84 -41.93
N THR A 45 -86.39 -79.58 -41.65
CA THR A 45 -87.19 -78.39 -42.02
C THR A 45 -86.30 -77.27 -42.58
N ASN A 46 -86.91 -76.27 -43.24
CA ASN A 46 -86.22 -75.06 -43.74
C ASN A 46 -86.80 -73.80 -43.07
N SER A 47 -86.24 -72.64 -43.39
CA SER A 47 -86.76 -71.31 -42.97
C SER A 47 -86.64 -70.94 -41.48
N HIS A 48 -86.03 -71.77 -40.62
CA HIS A 48 -85.77 -71.43 -39.21
C HIS A 48 -84.38 -70.82 -39.05
N VAL A 49 -84.31 -69.58 -38.54
CA VAL A 49 -83.05 -68.89 -38.31
C VAL A 49 -82.22 -69.58 -37.22
N PRO A 50 -80.88 -69.57 -37.31
CA PRO A 50 -80.00 -70.27 -36.35
C PRO A 50 -80.09 -69.79 -34.90
N THR A 51 -80.72 -68.64 -34.65
CA THR A 51 -80.99 -68.12 -33.31
C THR A 51 -82.24 -68.71 -32.64
N ASP A 52 -83.09 -69.46 -33.37
CA ASP A 52 -84.24 -70.18 -32.81
C ASP A 52 -83.76 -71.48 -32.12
N THR A 53 -83.75 -71.44 -30.78
CA THR A 53 -83.25 -72.54 -29.93
C THR A 53 -84.07 -73.82 -29.99
N THR A 54 -85.26 -73.77 -30.61
CA THR A 54 -86.08 -74.96 -30.88
C THR A 54 -85.47 -75.82 -31.98
N TYR A 55 -84.81 -75.19 -32.96
CA TYR A 55 -84.28 -75.84 -34.15
C TYR A 55 -82.76 -75.96 -34.14
N TRP A 56 -82.08 -75.05 -33.47
CA TRP A 56 -80.62 -74.91 -33.51
C TRP A 56 -80.05 -74.82 -32.10
N ALA A 57 -78.88 -75.41 -31.90
CA ALA A 57 -78.03 -75.15 -30.75
C ALA A 57 -76.76 -74.41 -31.19
N LEU A 58 -76.36 -73.41 -30.41
CA LEU A 58 -75.06 -72.75 -30.60
C LEU A 58 -73.95 -73.77 -30.34
N MET A 59 -73.05 -73.92 -31.31
CA MET A 59 -71.92 -74.85 -31.21
C MET A 59 -70.64 -74.12 -30.80
N ILE A 60 -70.34 -73.00 -31.49
CA ILE A 60 -69.15 -72.17 -31.24
C ILE A 60 -69.54 -70.70 -31.43
N GLU A 61 -69.24 -69.87 -30.42
CA GLU A 61 -69.23 -68.41 -30.57
C GLU A 61 -68.01 -68.00 -31.40
N GLY A 62 -68.22 -67.13 -32.39
CA GLY A 62 -67.16 -66.65 -33.26
C GLY A 62 -67.35 -65.19 -33.66
N PHE A 63 -66.38 -64.68 -34.43
CA PHE A 63 -66.31 -63.28 -34.81
C PHE A 63 -66.12 -63.15 -36.31
N LYS A 64 -66.95 -62.34 -36.98
CA LYS A 64 -66.84 -62.04 -38.40
C LYS A 64 -66.72 -60.54 -38.61
N PHE A 65 -65.52 -60.04 -38.92
CA PHE A 65 -65.31 -58.62 -39.16
C PHE A 65 -65.84 -58.19 -40.54
N GLN A 66 -66.66 -57.14 -40.57
CA GLN A 66 -67.38 -56.61 -41.75
C GLN A 66 -66.83 -55.26 -42.24
N GLY A 67 -65.80 -54.69 -41.58
CA GLY A 67 -65.23 -53.38 -41.94
C GLY A 67 -65.87 -52.21 -41.19
N VAL A 68 -65.88 -51.02 -41.81
CA VAL A 68 -66.49 -49.81 -41.21
C VAL A 68 -68.01 -49.94 -41.20
N TYR A 69 -68.67 -49.48 -40.13
CA TYR A 69 -70.12 -49.47 -40.05
C TYR A 69 -70.75 -48.67 -41.21
N ASP A 70 -71.74 -49.28 -41.87
CA ASP A 70 -72.55 -48.69 -42.93
C ASP A 70 -74.04 -48.86 -42.57
N ASN A 71 -74.79 -47.76 -42.61
CA ASN A 71 -76.19 -47.72 -42.20
C ASN A 71 -77.12 -48.59 -43.07
N THR A 72 -76.70 -48.95 -44.28
CA THR A 72 -77.48 -49.75 -45.24
C THR A 72 -77.18 -51.25 -45.15
N THR A 73 -76.11 -51.64 -44.46
CA THR A 73 -75.70 -53.04 -44.34
C THR A 73 -76.44 -53.73 -43.20
N ALA A 74 -76.93 -54.95 -43.47
CA ALA A 74 -77.52 -55.81 -42.45
C ALA A 74 -76.43 -56.61 -41.72
N TYR A 75 -76.30 -56.40 -40.42
CA TYR A 75 -75.33 -57.04 -39.55
C TYR A 75 -76.00 -58.14 -38.71
N ARG A 76 -75.38 -59.31 -38.66
CA ARG A 76 -75.88 -60.46 -37.90
C ARG A 76 -75.14 -60.61 -36.58
N ILE A 77 -75.72 -61.32 -35.62
CA ILE A 77 -75.06 -61.62 -34.35
C ILE A 77 -73.64 -62.21 -34.56
N GLY A 78 -72.66 -61.65 -33.84
CA GLY A 78 -71.23 -61.99 -33.97
C GLY A 78 -70.49 -61.25 -35.10
N ASP A 79 -71.17 -60.43 -35.91
CA ASP A 79 -70.50 -59.56 -36.89
C ASP A 79 -69.80 -58.38 -36.20
N GLY A 80 -68.57 -58.08 -36.57
CA GLY A 80 -67.77 -56.98 -36.04
C GLY A 80 -67.67 -55.80 -36.99
N VAL A 81 -67.75 -54.56 -36.50
CA VAL A 81 -67.57 -53.33 -37.29
C VAL A 81 -66.66 -52.33 -36.58
N THR A 82 -65.98 -51.47 -37.34
CA THR A 82 -65.34 -50.26 -36.80
C THR A 82 -66.27 -49.04 -36.90
N HIS A 83 -66.36 -48.26 -35.82
CA HIS A 83 -67.09 -46.99 -35.78
C HIS A 83 -66.47 -46.06 -34.71
N GLY A 84 -66.17 -44.80 -35.04
CA GLY A 84 -65.60 -43.82 -34.10
C GLY A 84 -64.30 -44.29 -33.44
N GLY A 85 -63.38 -44.89 -34.23
CA GLY A 85 -62.11 -45.45 -33.76
C GLY A 85 -62.18 -46.75 -32.94
N LYS A 86 -63.39 -47.24 -32.63
CA LYS A 86 -63.65 -48.42 -31.80
C LYS A 86 -64.12 -49.60 -32.64
N VAL A 87 -63.94 -50.82 -32.13
CA VAL A 87 -64.51 -52.05 -32.72
C VAL A 87 -65.73 -52.46 -31.90
N TYR A 88 -66.85 -52.69 -32.56
CA TYR A 88 -68.09 -53.18 -31.97
C TYR A 88 -68.46 -54.55 -32.55
N VAL A 89 -69.08 -55.41 -31.75
CA VAL A 89 -69.68 -56.69 -32.16
C VAL A 89 -71.20 -56.57 -32.09
N CYS A 90 -71.88 -56.96 -33.16
CA CYS A 90 -73.33 -57.03 -33.23
C CYS A 90 -73.80 -58.17 -32.31
N ILE A 91 -74.61 -57.86 -31.30
CA ILE A 91 -75.13 -58.83 -30.32
C ILE A 91 -76.59 -59.21 -30.62
N LEU A 92 -77.24 -58.50 -31.53
CA LEU A 92 -78.57 -58.78 -32.04
C LEU A 92 -78.63 -58.33 -33.51
N ASP A 93 -79.26 -59.13 -34.38
CA ASP A 93 -79.38 -58.81 -35.80
C ASP A 93 -79.93 -57.38 -36.00
N SER A 94 -79.24 -56.58 -36.81
CA SER A 94 -79.52 -55.14 -36.93
C SER A 94 -79.28 -54.61 -38.34
N THR A 95 -80.04 -53.60 -38.74
CA THR A 95 -79.81 -52.79 -39.94
C THR A 95 -80.18 -51.35 -39.59
N GLY A 96 -79.33 -50.39 -39.94
CA GLY A 96 -79.59 -48.96 -39.70
C GLY A 96 -79.50 -48.46 -38.25
N ASN A 97 -79.02 -49.27 -37.30
CA ASN A 97 -78.78 -48.82 -35.92
C ASN A 97 -77.26 -48.62 -35.70
N THR A 98 -76.84 -47.38 -35.50
CA THR A 98 -75.42 -47.02 -35.36
C THR A 98 -74.87 -47.44 -33.99
N PRO A 99 -73.66 -48.04 -33.90
CA PRO A 99 -72.95 -48.18 -32.63
C PRO A 99 -72.80 -46.80 -31.95
N PRO A 100 -72.86 -46.67 -30.62
CA PRO A 100 -72.80 -47.71 -29.60
C PRO A 100 -74.17 -48.11 -29.05
N ASN A 101 -75.24 -48.11 -29.85
CA ASN A 101 -76.56 -48.53 -29.37
C ASN A 101 -76.49 -49.92 -28.71
N ALA A 102 -76.56 -49.95 -27.37
CA ALA A 102 -76.26 -51.13 -26.55
C ALA A 102 -77.29 -52.27 -26.71
N THR A 103 -78.41 -52.03 -27.39
CA THR A 103 -79.37 -53.08 -27.74
C THR A 103 -78.82 -53.98 -28.86
N TYR A 104 -78.06 -53.42 -29.79
CA TYR A 104 -77.59 -54.11 -30.99
C TYR A 104 -76.08 -54.33 -31.00
N TRP A 105 -75.31 -53.52 -30.28
CA TRP A 105 -73.85 -53.51 -30.33
C TRP A 105 -73.22 -53.61 -28.94
N SER A 106 -72.19 -54.45 -28.83
CA SER A 106 -71.27 -54.50 -27.69
C SER A 106 -69.88 -54.01 -28.12
N GLN A 107 -69.21 -53.20 -27.31
CA GLN A 107 -67.84 -52.76 -27.62
C GLN A 107 -66.87 -53.93 -27.43
N PHE A 108 -66.11 -54.24 -28.48
CA PHE A 108 -65.06 -55.27 -28.47
C PHE A 108 -63.69 -54.70 -28.14
N ALA A 109 -63.32 -53.58 -28.75
CA ALA A 109 -62.04 -52.90 -28.54
C ALA A 109 -62.20 -51.38 -28.61
N ASP A 110 -61.36 -50.67 -27.85
CA ASP A 110 -61.28 -49.20 -27.88
C ASP A 110 -60.25 -48.70 -28.92
N GLY A 111 -60.30 -47.42 -29.29
CA GLY A 111 -59.31 -46.82 -30.19
C GLY A 111 -59.59 -45.36 -30.59
N ILE A 112 -58.65 -44.78 -31.33
CA ILE A 112 -58.66 -43.42 -31.89
C ILE A 112 -58.45 -43.51 -33.41
N GLN A 113 -59.00 -42.57 -34.16
CA GLN A 113 -58.89 -42.53 -35.63
C GLN A 113 -58.18 -41.25 -36.08
N TRP A 114 -57.20 -41.37 -36.97
CA TRP A 114 -56.45 -40.24 -37.52
C TRP A 114 -57.01 -39.84 -38.88
N GLU A 115 -57.43 -38.58 -39.02
CA GLU A 115 -58.12 -38.05 -40.21
C GLU A 115 -57.26 -37.09 -41.06
N GLY A 116 -56.03 -36.76 -40.63
CA GLY A 116 -55.18 -35.82 -41.35
C GLY A 116 -55.35 -34.37 -40.90
N GLU A 117 -55.11 -33.44 -41.82
CA GLU A 117 -55.33 -32.01 -41.58
C GLU A 117 -56.82 -31.68 -41.57
N TYR A 118 -57.24 -30.81 -40.64
CA TYR A 118 -58.62 -30.38 -40.55
C TYR A 118 -59.08 -29.70 -41.85
N ASP A 119 -60.23 -30.15 -42.36
CA ASP A 119 -60.94 -29.58 -43.50
C ASP A 119 -62.36 -29.21 -43.05
N ASN A 120 -62.76 -27.97 -43.30
CA ASN A 120 -64.02 -27.41 -42.83
C ASN A 120 -65.27 -28.07 -43.46
N THR A 121 -65.11 -28.84 -44.54
CA THR A 121 -66.19 -29.54 -45.27
C THR A 121 -66.32 -31.01 -44.88
N THR A 122 -65.32 -31.58 -44.20
CA THR A 122 -65.31 -32.97 -43.75
C THR A 122 -66.14 -33.13 -42.46
N ALA A 123 -66.95 -34.18 -42.41
CA ALA A 123 -67.68 -34.57 -41.20
C ALA A 123 -66.78 -35.45 -40.34
N TYR A 124 -66.51 -35.01 -39.11
CA TYR A 124 -65.68 -35.71 -38.12
C TYR A 124 -66.55 -36.36 -37.07
N GLN A 125 -66.24 -37.61 -36.73
CA GLN A 125 -66.88 -38.39 -35.69
C GLN A 125 -66.20 -38.16 -34.34
N LYS A 126 -66.92 -38.46 -33.25
CA LYS A 126 -66.33 -38.47 -31.92
C LYS A 126 -65.09 -39.39 -31.86
N ASN A 127 -64.01 -38.88 -31.26
CA ASN A 127 -62.67 -39.47 -31.16
C ASN A 127 -61.80 -39.43 -32.43
N ASP A 128 -62.26 -38.76 -33.50
CA ASP A 128 -61.40 -38.46 -34.64
C ASP A 128 -60.33 -37.45 -34.23
N ILE A 129 -59.12 -37.64 -34.74
CA ILE A 129 -57.96 -36.80 -34.49
C ILE A 129 -57.58 -36.09 -35.78
N VAL A 130 -57.43 -34.76 -35.71
CA VAL A 130 -56.98 -33.91 -36.81
C VAL A 130 -55.79 -33.06 -36.40
N THR A 131 -54.93 -32.68 -37.36
CA THR A 131 -53.97 -31.59 -37.16
C THR A 131 -54.65 -30.26 -37.48
N TYR A 132 -54.45 -29.27 -36.61
CA TYR A 132 -54.85 -27.89 -36.83
C TYR A 132 -53.94 -26.97 -36.03
N GLY A 133 -53.51 -25.83 -36.58
CA GLY A 133 -52.72 -24.81 -35.87
C GLY A 133 -51.43 -25.30 -35.22
N GLY A 134 -50.27 -25.00 -35.82
CA GLY A 134 -49.00 -25.32 -35.19
C GLY A 134 -48.67 -26.82 -35.14
N ASN A 135 -49.17 -27.65 -36.06
CA ASN A 135 -49.10 -29.12 -35.95
C ASN A 135 -49.69 -29.67 -34.63
N SER A 136 -50.60 -28.92 -34.00
CA SER A 136 -51.33 -29.40 -32.83
C SER A 136 -52.34 -30.45 -33.27
N LEU A 137 -52.48 -31.50 -32.47
CA LEU A 137 -53.49 -32.54 -32.65
C LEU A 137 -54.69 -32.22 -31.77
N TYR A 138 -55.88 -32.31 -32.35
CA TYR A 138 -57.14 -32.16 -31.65
C TYR A 138 -57.95 -33.43 -31.80
N ILE A 139 -58.60 -33.84 -30.72
CA ILE A 139 -59.52 -34.98 -30.71
C ILE A 139 -60.95 -34.47 -30.59
N SER A 140 -61.82 -34.96 -31.47
CA SER A 140 -63.22 -34.56 -31.50
C SER A 140 -63.99 -35.13 -30.30
N LYS A 141 -64.78 -34.29 -29.64
CA LYS A 141 -65.62 -34.65 -28.48
C LYS A 141 -67.00 -35.15 -28.88
N LEU A 142 -67.47 -34.70 -30.04
CA LEU A 142 -68.82 -34.87 -30.58
C LEU A 142 -68.72 -34.95 -32.11
N ASP A 143 -69.67 -35.61 -32.76
CA ASP A 143 -69.77 -35.55 -34.22
C ASP A 143 -69.94 -34.09 -34.66
N THR A 144 -69.08 -33.62 -35.56
CA THR A 144 -68.97 -32.19 -35.88
C THR A 144 -68.61 -31.97 -37.36
N THR A 145 -69.07 -30.87 -37.93
CA THR A 145 -68.75 -30.43 -39.30
C THR A 145 -68.70 -28.91 -39.31
N GLY A 146 -67.65 -28.33 -39.88
CA GLY A 146 -67.50 -26.87 -40.00
C GLY A 146 -67.17 -26.09 -38.72
N ASN A 147 -66.96 -26.76 -37.58
CA ASN A 147 -66.51 -26.12 -36.35
C ASN A 147 -64.99 -26.26 -36.19
N LEU A 148 -64.30 -25.14 -35.98
CA LEU A 148 -62.84 -25.09 -35.89
C LEU A 148 -62.32 -25.89 -34.68
N PRO A 149 -61.16 -26.57 -34.80
CA PRO A 149 -60.54 -27.30 -33.69
C PRO A 149 -60.16 -26.45 -32.47
N SER A 150 -60.13 -25.13 -32.61
CA SER A 150 -59.96 -24.20 -31.49
C SER A 150 -61.19 -24.04 -30.59
N ASP A 151 -62.38 -24.47 -31.01
CA ASP A 151 -63.61 -24.43 -30.21
C ASP A 151 -63.67 -25.63 -29.24
N THR A 152 -63.51 -25.34 -27.95
CA THR A 152 -63.45 -26.33 -26.87
C THR A 152 -64.78 -27.06 -26.61
N THR A 153 -65.86 -26.61 -27.24
CA THR A 153 -67.16 -27.29 -27.23
C THR A 153 -67.13 -28.57 -28.04
N TYR A 154 -66.46 -28.55 -29.20
CA TYR A 154 -66.43 -29.65 -30.16
C TYR A 154 -65.13 -30.45 -30.13
N TRP A 155 -64.02 -29.82 -29.71
CA TRP A 155 -62.68 -30.41 -29.79
C TRP A 155 -61.94 -30.27 -28.46
N ASP A 156 -61.21 -31.31 -28.06
CA ASP A 156 -60.23 -31.25 -26.97
C ASP A 156 -58.82 -31.28 -27.57
N ALA A 157 -57.88 -30.55 -26.97
CA ALA A 157 -56.48 -30.60 -27.39
C ALA A 157 -55.88 -31.97 -27.01
N PHE A 158 -55.35 -32.70 -27.99
CA PHE A 158 -54.70 -33.99 -27.81
C PHE A 158 -53.18 -33.83 -27.63
N ILE A 159 -52.53 -33.10 -28.55
CA ILE A 159 -51.12 -32.71 -28.46
C ILE A 159 -51.00 -31.25 -28.90
N ASN A 160 -50.30 -30.41 -28.13
CA ASN A 160 -49.99 -29.05 -28.55
C ASN A 160 -48.66 -29.02 -29.31
N GLY A 161 -48.68 -28.55 -30.56
CA GLY A 161 -47.48 -28.33 -31.37
C GLY A 161 -47.15 -26.84 -31.52
N ILE A 162 -46.08 -26.55 -32.28
CA ILE A 162 -45.75 -25.20 -32.77
C ILE A 162 -45.49 -25.22 -34.28
N SER A 163 -45.77 -24.12 -34.98
CA SER A 163 -45.38 -23.91 -36.39
C SER A 163 -44.57 -22.63 -36.54
N ALA A 164 -43.40 -22.70 -37.15
CA ALA A 164 -42.55 -21.54 -37.38
C ALA A 164 -42.92 -20.84 -38.70
N GLN A 165 -43.35 -19.58 -38.62
CA GLN A 165 -43.82 -18.77 -39.76
C GLN A 165 -42.77 -17.74 -40.25
N GLY A 166 -41.56 -17.78 -39.69
CA GLY A 166 -40.50 -16.82 -40.05
C GLY A 166 -40.71 -15.44 -39.44
N ILE A 167 -40.38 -14.37 -40.17
CA ILE A 167 -40.50 -12.99 -39.69
C ILE A 167 -41.96 -12.53 -39.78
N TYR A 168 -42.47 -11.88 -38.74
CA TYR A 168 -43.82 -11.32 -38.72
C TYR A 168 -44.10 -10.40 -39.93
N ASN A 169 -45.28 -10.55 -40.52
CA ASN A 169 -45.82 -9.74 -41.59
C ASN A 169 -47.25 -9.33 -41.26
N ASN A 170 -47.54 -8.03 -41.33
CA ASN A 170 -48.83 -7.46 -40.95
C ASN A 170 -50.02 -7.98 -41.80
N ALA A 171 -49.79 -8.39 -43.04
CA ALA A 171 -50.83 -8.87 -43.95
C ALA A 171 -51.10 -10.38 -43.83
N THR A 172 -50.25 -11.13 -43.14
CA THR A 172 -50.40 -12.57 -42.96
C THR A 172 -51.37 -12.87 -41.82
N ALA A 173 -52.32 -13.77 -42.06
CA ALA A 173 -53.15 -14.33 -41.01
C ALA A 173 -52.38 -15.46 -40.30
N TYR A 174 -52.28 -15.35 -38.97
CA TYR A 174 -51.62 -16.33 -38.11
C TYR A 174 -52.67 -17.08 -37.31
N VAL A 175 -52.47 -18.39 -37.15
CA VAL A 175 -53.34 -19.24 -36.34
C VAL A 175 -52.71 -19.52 -35.00
N LYS A 176 -53.51 -19.99 -34.03
CA LYS A 176 -53.02 -20.37 -32.70
C LYS A 176 -51.78 -21.27 -32.77
N ASN A 177 -50.79 -20.98 -31.91
CA ASN A 177 -49.49 -21.66 -31.82
C ASN A 177 -48.50 -21.41 -32.98
N ASP A 178 -48.83 -20.54 -33.95
CA ASP A 178 -47.83 -20.02 -34.88
C ASP A 178 -46.76 -19.21 -34.14
N VAL A 179 -45.51 -19.41 -34.51
CA VAL A 179 -44.33 -18.73 -33.95
C VAL A 179 -43.72 -17.83 -35.02
N VAL A 180 -43.61 -16.54 -34.71
CA VAL A 180 -43.00 -15.52 -35.58
C VAL A 180 -41.81 -14.85 -34.88
N ALA A 181 -40.84 -14.41 -35.67
CA ALA A 181 -39.79 -13.51 -35.22
C ALA A 181 -40.22 -12.05 -35.38
N TYR A 182 -40.08 -11.27 -34.31
CA TYR A 182 -40.34 -9.82 -34.31
C TYR A 182 -39.40 -9.13 -33.33
N GLY A 183 -38.69 -8.11 -33.82
CA GLY A 183 -37.55 -7.53 -33.10
C GLY A 183 -36.48 -8.58 -32.82
N GLY A 184 -36.03 -8.64 -31.56
CA GLY A 184 -35.10 -9.65 -31.06
C GLY A 184 -35.74 -10.96 -30.61
N ASN A 185 -37.07 -11.06 -30.57
CA ASN A 185 -37.77 -12.13 -29.89
C ASN A 185 -38.52 -13.05 -30.85
N LEU A 186 -38.85 -14.25 -30.36
CA LEU A 186 -39.85 -15.13 -30.96
C LEU A 186 -41.15 -15.05 -30.15
N TYR A 187 -42.26 -14.91 -30.85
CA TYR A 187 -43.59 -14.81 -30.27
C TYR A 187 -44.49 -15.91 -30.80
N ARG A 188 -45.31 -16.48 -29.93
CA ARG A 188 -46.32 -17.49 -30.26
C ARG A 188 -47.73 -16.89 -30.19
N ALA A 189 -48.53 -17.07 -31.23
CA ALA A 189 -49.91 -16.62 -31.27
C ALA A 189 -50.76 -17.36 -30.23
N THR A 190 -51.51 -16.62 -29.42
CA THR A 190 -52.40 -17.19 -28.37
C THR A 190 -53.75 -17.63 -28.92
N GLY A 191 -54.09 -17.15 -30.11
CA GLY A 191 -55.27 -17.48 -30.92
C GLY A 191 -55.08 -16.95 -32.34
N ASP A 192 -56.12 -17.06 -33.17
CA ASP A 192 -56.05 -16.58 -34.55
C ASP A 192 -56.01 -15.05 -34.59
N THR A 193 -55.07 -14.49 -35.37
CA THR A 193 -54.75 -13.06 -35.39
C THR A 193 -54.25 -12.60 -36.76
N THR A 194 -54.59 -11.37 -37.16
CA THR A 194 -54.12 -10.73 -38.40
C THR A 194 -53.91 -9.24 -38.12
N GLY A 195 -52.78 -8.67 -38.57
CA GLY A 195 -52.50 -7.24 -38.42
C GLY A 195 -52.19 -6.74 -36.99
N ASN A 196 -52.13 -7.62 -35.98
CA ASN A 196 -51.75 -7.25 -34.61
C ASN A 196 -50.27 -7.53 -34.38
N LEU A 197 -49.52 -6.54 -33.90
CA LEU A 197 -48.09 -6.65 -33.66
C LEU A 197 -47.78 -7.73 -32.59
N PRO A 198 -46.66 -8.45 -32.70
CA PRO A 198 -46.25 -9.43 -31.69
C PRO A 198 -46.00 -8.87 -30.28
N SER A 199 -45.86 -7.55 -30.14
CA SER A 199 -45.81 -6.85 -28.86
C SER A 199 -47.17 -6.74 -28.14
N ASP A 200 -48.30 -7.03 -28.80
CA ASP A 200 -49.63 -7.11 -28.18
C ASP A 200 -49.80 -8.44 -27.42
N THR A 201 -49.70 -8.37 -26.09
CA THR A 201 -49.77 -9.53 -25.19
C THR A 201 -51.13 -10.22 -25.16
N THR A 202 -52.17 -9.63 -25.74
CA THR A 202 -53.50 -10.26 -25.85
C THR A 202 -53.57 -11.22 -27.04
N LYS A 203 -52.73 -11.03 -28.05
CA LYS A 203 -52.68 -11.83 -29.28
C LYS A 203 -51.46 -12.73 -29.36
N TRP A 204 -50.39 -12.36 -28.66
CA TRP A 204 -49.10 -13.02 -28.72
C TRP A 204 -48.54 -13.23 -27.32
N ALA A 205 -47.89 -14.38 -27.11
CA ALA A 205 -47.10 -14.66 -25.93
C ALA A 205 -45.62 -14.79 -26.33
N GLU A 206 -44.71 -14.23 -25.54
CA GLU A 206 -43.29 -14.45 -25.76
C GLU A 206 -42.98 -15.95 -25.68
N PHE A 207 -42.39 -16.50 -26.74
CA PHE A 207 -41.99 -17.89 -26.82
C PHE A 207 -40.53 -18.06 -26.42
N LEU A 208 -39.66 -17.19 -26.96
CA LEU A 208 -38.25 -17.13 -26.62
C LEU A 208 -37.74 -15.70 -26.74
N GLY A 209 -37.22 -15.16 -25.64
CA GLY A 209 -36.55 -13.86 -25.63
C GLY A 209 -35.20 -13.89 -26.32
N GLY A 210 -34.84 -12.78 -26.96
CA GLY A 210 -33.56 -12.61 -27.64
C GLY A 210 -33.23 -11.14 -27.89
N ILE A 211 -32.21 -10.90 -28.71
CA ILE A 211 -31.79 -9.55 -29.13
C ILE A 211 -31.55 -9.51 -30.63
N LYS A 212 -31.77 -8.35 -31.24
CA LYS A 212 -31.44 -8.11 -32.64
C LYS A 212 -30.63 -6.83 -32.77
N PHE A 213 -29.36 -6.97 -33.13
CA PHE A 213 -28.53 -5.80 -33.42
C PHE A 213 -28.93 -5.16 -34.74
N ARG A 214 -29.23 -3.86 -34.72
CA ARG A 214 -29.75 -3.07 -35.84
C ARG A 214 -28.72 -2.10 -36.45
N GLY A 215 -27.50 -2.08 -35.91
CA GLY A 215 -26.48 -1.09 -36.29
C GLY A 215 -26.65 0.23 -35.55
N GLU A 216 -26.19 1.32 -36.17
CA GLU A 216 -26.28 2.67 -35.61
C GLU A 216 -27.73 3.17 -35.53
N TYR A 217 -28.05 3.87 -34.45
CA TYR A 217 -29.36 4.48 -34.26
C TYR A 217 -29.65 5.52 -35.35
N ALA A 218 -30.85 5.47 -35.90
CA ALA A 218 -31.37 6.41 -36.88
C ALA A 218 -32.80 6.82 -36.48
N GLY A 219 -33.03 8.10 -36.19
CA GLY A 219 -34.29 8.58 -35.61
C GLY A 219 -35.55 8.33 -36.45
N ALA A 220 -35.41 8.20 -37.77
CA ALA A 220 -36.54 7.85 -38.66
C ALA A 220 -36.88 6.35 -38.69
N THR A 221 -36.04 5.50 -38.09
CA THR A 221 -36.24 4.04 -38.08
C THR A 221 -37.06 3.61 -36.87
N SER A 222 -38.02 2.70 -37.09
CA SER A 222 -38.74 2.04 -36.01
C SER A 222 -37.93 0.85 -35.47
N TYR A 223 -37.82 0.78 -34.15
CA TYR A 223 -37.14 -0.27 -33.40
C TYR A 223 -38.17 -1.02 -32.56
N ALA A 224 -38.17 -2.34 -32.66
CA ALA A 224 -39.05 -3.20 -31.88
C ALA A 224 -38.42 -3.49 -30.50
N LEU A 225 -39.23 -3.98 -29.56
CA LEU A 225 -38.76 -4.47 -28.26
C LEU A 225 -37.53 -5.39 -28.42
N ASN A 226 -36.52 -5.15 -27.59
CA ASN A 226 -35.22 -5.84 -27.59
C ASN A 226 -34.34 -5.68 -28.84
N ASP A 227 -34.69 -4.77 -29.76
CA ASP A 227 -33.72 -4.31 -30.75
C ASP A 227 -32.57 -3.58 -30.04
N VAL A 228 -31.35 -3.84 -30.50
CA VAL A 228 -30.13 -3.23 -29.97
C VAL A 228 -29.54 -2.32 -31.03
N VAL A 229 -29.25 -1.08 -30.67
CA VAL A 229 -28.60 -0.09 -31.53
C VAL A 229 -27.30 0.39 -30.92
N SER A 230 -26.34 0.83 -31.73
CA SER A 230 -25.23 1.64 -31.26
C SER A 230 -25.60 3.12 -31.29
N TYR A 231 -25.29 3.84 -30.21
CA TYR A 231 -25.37 5.29 -30.12
C TYR A 231 -24.08 5.80 -29.46
N GLY A 232 -23.25 6.48 -30.24
CA GLY A 232 -21.83 6.59 -29.93
C GLY A 232 -21.20 5.19 -29.82
N SER A 233 -20.38 4.99 -28.80
CA SER A 233 -19.73 3.68 -28.52
C SER A 233 -20.57 2.76 -27.63
N THR A 234 -21.74 3.21 -27.16
CA THR A 234 -22.60 2.44 -26.25
C THR A 234 -23.70 1.74 -27.02
N LEU A 235 -23.99 0.49 -26.65
CA LEU A 235 -25.12 -0.25 -27.17
C LEU A 235 -26.33 -0.07 -26.25
N TYR A 236 -27.46 0.29 -26.84
CA TYR A 236 -28.73 0.47 -26.16
C TYR A 236 -29.74 -0.56 -26.64
N ARG A 237 -30.54 -1.10 -25.72
CA ARG A 237 -31.62 -2.03 -26.00
C ARG A 237 -32.97 -1.33 -25.83
N ALA A 238 -33.85 -1.49 -26.81
CA ALA A 238 -35.20 -0.92 -26.75
C ALA A 238 -36.06 -1.67 -25.72
N LYS A 239 -36.74 -0.92 -24.86
CA LYS A 239 -37.66 -1.42 -23.81
C LYS A 239 -39.10 -1.53 -24.28
N ASN A 240 -39.40 -1.00 -25.45
CA ASN A 240 -40.70 -1.02 -26.13
C ASN A 240 -40.49 -0.69 -27.60
N ASP A 241 -41.52 -0.93 -28.41
CA ASP A 241 -41.53 -0.48 -29.80
C ASP A 241 -41.45 1.07 -29.81
N THR A 242 -40.42 1.61 -30.46
CA THR A 242 -40.06 3.04 -30.38
C THR A 242 -39.59 3.59 -31.73
N THR A 243 -39.87 4.86 -32.01
CA THR A 243 -39.45 5.59 -33.23
C THR A 243 -39.18 7.04 -32.86
N GLY A 244 -38.09 7.63 -33.33
CA GLY A 244 -37.75 9.04 -33.08
C GLY A 244 -37.30 9.40 -31.65
N ASN A 245 -37.37 8.47 -30.69
CA ASN A 245 -36.90 8.71 -29.32
C ASN A 245 -35.41 8.40 -29.21
N ASP A 246 -34.63 9.36 -28.72
CA ASP A 246 -33.18 9.25 -28.57
C ASP A 246 -32.81 8.10 -27.60
N PRO A 247 -31.74 7.32 -27.87
CA PRO A 247 -31.27 6.22 -27.02
C PRO A 247 -30.99 6.58 -25.55
N GLU A 248 -30.79 7.85 -25.20
CA GLU A 248 -30.67 8.30 -23.81
C GLU A 248 -32.02 8.39 -23.08
N THR A 249 -33.14 8.27 -23.80
CA THR A 249 -34.50 8.31 -23.22
C THR A 249 -34.82 7.01 -22.48
N THR A 250 -34.61 7.00 -21.15
CA THR A 250 -34.73 5.80 -20.29
C THR A 250 -36.12 5.14 -20.25
N ALA A 251 -37.16 5.86 -20.72
CA ALA A 251 -38.50 5.31 -20.91
C ALA A 251 -38.57 4.31 -22.08
N ASN A 252 -37.74 4.50 -23.10
CA ASN A 252 -37.76 3.72 -24.34
C ASN A 252 -36.52 2.84 -24.51
N TRP A 253 -35.40 3.21 -23.89
CA TRP A 253 -34.11 2.55 -24.06
C TRP A 253 -33.47 2.25 -22.71
N GLU A 254 -32.66 1.20 -22.67
CA GLU A 254 -31.74 0.92 -21.58
C GLU A 254 -30.33 0.68 -22.11
N VAL A 255 -29.33 0.98 -21.30
CA VAL A 255 -27.94 0.67 -21.62
C VAL A 255 -27.76 -0.85 -21.59
N TYR A 256 -27.37 -1.43 -22.72
CA TYR A 256 -27.13 -2.86 -22.84
C TYR A 256 -25.65 -3.20 -22.61
N ILE A 257 -24.76 -2.51 -23.32
CA ILE A 257 -23.31 -2.63 -23.15
C ILE A 257 -22.70 -1.23 -23.20
N VAL A 258 -21.99 -0.84 -22.15
CA VAL A 258 -21.20 0.39 -22.14
C VAL A 258 -19.95 0.18 -22.99
N GLY A 259 -19.76 1.03 -23.99
CA GLY A 259 -18.49 1.14 -24.70
C GLY A 259 -17.89 2.53 -24.55
N TYR A 260 -16.59 2.63 -24.81
CA TYR A 260 -15.83 3.87 -24.78
C TYR A 260 -15.12 4.02 -26.12
N ASP A 261 -15.21 5.19 -26.74
CA ASP A 261 -14.50 5.53 -27.97
C ASP A 261 -13.46 6.61 -27.68
N ASN A 262 -12.19 6.36 -28.03
CA ASN A 262 -11.12 7.31 -27.79
C ASN A 262 -11.00 8.26 -28.99
N ARG A 263 -11.45 9.49 -28.78
CA ARG A 263 -11.44 10.56 -29.80
C ARG A 263 -10.11 11.32 -29.87
N GLY A 264 -9.14 10.98 -29.04
CA GLY A 264 -7.85 11.66 -28.99
C GLY A 264 -7.94 13.01 -28.27
N ALA A 265 -7.21 14.01 -28.73
CA ALA A 265 -7.22 15.36 -28.14
C ALA A 265 -8.59 16.04 -28.31
N TYR A 266 -9.01 16.78 -27.29
CA TYR A 266 -10.24 17.57 -27.36
C TYR A 266 -10.19 18.65 -28.44
N ASP A 267 -11.27 18.78 -29.21
CA ASP A 267 -11.53 19.79 -30.23
C ASP A 267 -12.92 20.40 -29.98
N ALA A 268 -12.97 21.72 -29.81
CA ALA A 268 -14.21 22.44 -29.50
C ALA A 268 -15.26 22.39 -30.65
N ALA A 269 -14.83 22.16 -31.89
CA ALA A 269 -15.73 22.04 -33.04
C ALA A 269 -16.35 20.64 -33.20
N THR A 270 -15.82 19.64 -32.50
CA THR A 270 -16.30 18.25 -32.58
C THR A 270 -17.47 18.03 -31.62
N THR A 271 -18.52 17.36 -32.11
CA THR A 271 -19.59 16.84 -31.26
C THR A 271 -19.16 15.52 -30.64
N TYR A 272 -19.18 15.45 -29.31
CA TYR A 272 -18.87 14.26 -28.54
C TYR A 272 -20.15 13.62 -28.03
N TYR A 273 -20.26 12.31 -28.22
CA TYR A 273 -21.37 11.50 -27.75
C TYR A 273 -21.08 10.93 -26.37
N PRO A 274 -22.10 10.49 -25.63
CA PRO A 274 -21.92 9.87 -24.33
C PRO A 274 -20.89 8.73 -24.38
N ASN A 275 -20.00 8.71 -23.39
CA ASN A 275 -18.87 7.79 -23.23
C ASN A 275 -17.70 7.96 -24.23
N ASP A 276 -17.74 8.96 -25.12
CA ASP A 276 -16.53 9.39 -25.84
C ASP A 276 -15.47 9.86 -24.83
N LEU A 277 -14.24 9.41 -25.05
CA LEU A 277 -13.06 9.76 -24.28
C LEU A 277 -12.22 10.78 -25.03
N VAL A 278 -11.86 11.88 -24.38
CA VAL A 278 -10.97 12.91 -24.91
C VAL A 278 -9.80 13.16 -23.98
N GLN A 279 -8.65 13.49 -24.54
CA GLN A 279 -7.48 13.98 -23.81
C GLN A 279 -7.51 15.50 -23.73
N TYR A 280 -7.30 16.02 -22.52
CA TYR A 280 -7.23 17.46 -22.27
C TYR A 280 -6.30 17.73 -21.07
N GLY A 281 -5.20 18.43 -21.33
CA GLY A 281 -4.18 18.76 -20.32
C GLY A 281 -3.58 17.54 -19.62
N GLY A 282 -3.31 16.47 -20.38
CA GLY A 282 -2.77 15.22 -19.86
C GLY A 282 -3.77 14.32 -19.11
N SER A 283 -4.99 14.78 -18.87
CA SER A 283 -6.07 13.95 -18.30
C SER A 283 -7.01 13.43 -19.38
N THR A 284 -7.65 12.30 -19.11
CA THR A 284 -8.68 11.72 -19.98
C THR A 284 -10.06 11.97 -19.37
N TYR A 285 -10.96 12.57 -20.15
CA TYR A 285 -12.32 12.88 -19.76
C TYR A 285 -13.31 12.08 -20.59
N ARG A 286 -14.40 11.68 -19.96
CA ARG A 286 -15.52 10.96 -20.55
C ARG A 286 -16.72 11.89 -20.68
N ALA A 287 -17.27 12.03 -21.88
CA ALA A 287 -18.52 12.75 -22.08
C ALA A 287 -19.67 12.01 -21.35
N LYS A 288 -20.44 12.75 -20.56
CA LYS A 288 -21.59 12.20 -19.82
C LYS A 288 -22.90 12.32 -20.59
N VAL A 289 -22.97 13.31 -21.46
CA VAL A 289 -24.10 13.64 -22.34
C VAL A 289 -23.51 14.12 -23.67
N ALA A 290 -24.32 14.10 -24.73
CA ALA A 290 -23.91 14.70 -26.00
C ALA A 290 -23.54 16.19 -25.81
N THR A 291 -22.37 16.60 -26.32
CA THR A 291 -21.84 17.95 -26.07
C THR A 291 -20.96 18.45 -27.22
N THR A 292 -20.97 19.76 -27.50
CA THR A 292 -20.13 20.43 -28.51
C THR A 292 -19.67 21.76 -27.94
N GLY A 293 -18.39 22.12 -28.09
CA GLY A 293 -17.82 23.39 -27.61
C GLY A 293 -17.66 23.54 -26.08
N ASN A 294 -18.21 22.63 -25.26
CA ASN A 294 -18.02 22.67 -23.81
C ASN A 294 -16.69 22.03 -23.42
N LEU A 295 -15.88 22.74 -22.64
CA LEU A 295 -14.57 22.27 -22.18
C LEU A 295 -14.67 21.00 -21.32
N PRO A 296 -13.67 20.09 -21.39
CA PRO A 296 -13.60 18.87 -20.57
C PRO A 296 -13.63 19.10 -19.05
N THR A 297 -13.34 20.33 -18.61
CA THR A 297 -13.45 20.74 -17.20
C THR A 297 -14.89 21.02 -16.74
N SER A 298 -15.86 21.07 -17.66
CA SER A 298 -17.29 21.24 -17.34
C SER A 298 -17.85 19.96 -16.73
N THR A 299 -18.03 19.95 -15.41
CA THR A 299 -18.57 18.80 -14.66
C THR A 299 -20.01 18.45 -15.02
N THR A 300 -20.73 19.30 -15.75
CA THR A 300 -22.08 19.00 -16.27
C THR A 300 -22.01 18.08 -17.48
N HIS A 301 -21.03 18.29 -18.38
CA HIS A 301 -20.92 17.59 -19.65
C HIS A 301 -19.88 16.46 -19.64
N TRP A 302 -18.89 16.57 -18.77
CA TRP A 302 -17.74 15.65 -18.71
C TRP A 302 -17.55 15.09 -17.30
N GLY A 303 -17.06 13.85 -17.24
CA GLY A 303 -16.58 13.23 -16.01
C GLY A 303 -15.13 12.79 -16.20
N THR A 304 -14.31 12.94 -15.17
CA THR A 304 -12.93 12.47 -15.22
C THR A 304 -12.89 10.95 -15.37
N PHE A 305 -12.23 10.46 -16.42
CA PHE A 305 -12.02 9.02 -16.64
C PHE A 305 -10.68 8.57 -16.03
N SER A 306 -9.63 9.36 -16.26
CA SER A 306 -8.31 9.14 -15.67
C SER A 306 -7.63 10.49 -15.45
N LEU A 307 -7.03 10.67 -14.27
CA LEU A 307 -6.22 11.83 -13.96
C LEU A 307 -4.80 11.60 -14.48
N GLY A 308 -4.28 12.61 -15.16
CA GLY A 308 -2.90 12.64 -15.63
C GLY A 308 -2.40 14.07 -15.70
N THR A 309 -1.14 14.20 -16.08
CA THR A 309 -0.46 15.50 -16.23
C THR A 309 0.30 15.51 -17.54
N GLU A 310 0.49 16.70 -18.10
CA GLU A 310 1.23 16.90 -19.35
C GLU A 310 2.37 17.88 -19.10
N ILE A 311 3.61 17.44 -19.31
CA ILE A 311 4.79 18.31 -19.14
C ILE A 311 4.98 19.12 -20.42
N THR A 312 4.86 20.43 -20.30
CA THR A 312 4.99 21.38 -21.42
C THR A 312 6.38 22.01 -21.53
N GLY A 313 7.19 21.92 -20.46
CA GLY A 313 8.53 22.49 -20.39
C GLY A 313 8.58 23.77 -19.56
N ALA A 314 9.44 24.71 -19.93
CA ALA A 314 9.54 26.01 -19.25
C ALA A 314 8.31 26.88 -19.54
N TYR A 315 7.87 27.64 -18.53
CA TYR A 315 6.80 28.61 -18.70
C TYR A 315 7.19 29.66 -19.76
N ASP A 316 6.26 29.91 -20.69
CA ASP A 316 6.34 30.93 -21.73
C ASP A 316 5.13 31.87 -21.59
N ALA A 317 5.40 33.14 -21.32
CA ALA A 317 4.36 34.14 -21.10
C ALA A 317 3.52 34.43 -22.36
N THR A 318 3.91 33.96 -23.53
CA THR A 318 3.14 34.09 -24.79
C THR A 318 2.14 32.95 -25.00
N VAL A 319 2.20 31.91 -24.18
CA VAL A 319 1.42 30.67 -24.32
C VAL A 319 0.31 30.62 -23.26
N ALA A 320 -0.87 30.18 -23.68
CA ALA A 320 -1.96 29.82 -22.78
C ALA A 320 -1.83 28.32 -22.40
N TYR A 321 -2.09 28.01 -21.14
CA TYR A 321 -1.98 26.67 -20.57
C TYR A 321 -3.35 26.17 -20.13
N VAL A 322 -3.55 24.87 -20.22
CA VAL A 322 -4.79 24.22 -19.79
C VAL A 322 -4.58 23.44 -18.50
N VAL A 323 -5.68 23.18 -17.80
CA VAL A 323 -5.69 22.42 -16.54
C VAL A 323 -4.84 21.14 -16.63
N ASN A 324 -4.09 20.83 -15.58
CA ASN A 324 -3.18 19.70 -15.41
C ASN A 324 -1.90 19.69 -16.27
N GLN A 325 -1.67 20.73 -17.08
CA GLN A 325 -0.34 20.96 -17.66
C GLN A 325 0.66 21.37 -16.58
N LEU A 326 1.89 20.89 -16.71
CA LEU A 326 3.02 21.20 -15.86
C LEU A 326 3.99 22.11 -16.61
N VAL A 327 4.38 23.21 -15.95
CA VAL A 327 5.43 24.13 -16.41
C VAL A 327 6.53 24.22 -15.37
N THR A 328 7.77 24.42 -15.81
CA THR A 328 8.85 24.85 -14.92
C THR A 328 8.90 26.37 -14.89
N TYR A 329 8.88 26.94 -13.69
CA TYR A 329 9.05 28.37 -13.47
C TYR A 329 9.95 28.57 -12.25
N GLY A 330 11.08 29.24 -12.47
CA GLY A 330 12.21 29.20 -11.53
C GLY A 330 12.72 27.79 -11.29
N ALA A 331 12.83 27.39 -10.02
CA ALA A 331 13.24 26.03 -9.66
C ALA A 331 12.07 25.08 -9.36
N ASN A 332 10.83 25.57 -9.47
CA ASN A 332 9.64 24.78 -9.15
C ASN A 332 8.96 24.28 -10.43
N VAL A 333 8.21 23.19 -10.27
CA VAL A 333 7.23 22.72 -11.25
C VAL A 333 5.86 23.16 -10.76
N TYR A 334 5.12 23.87 -11.60
CA TYR A 334 3.75 24.31 -11.32
C TYR A 334 2.76 23.50 -12.14
N ARG A 335 1.64 23.11 -11.54
CA ARG A 335 0.49 22.51 -12.21
C ARG A 335 -0.59 23.55 -12.42
N CYS A 336 -1.06 23.67 -13.66
CA CYS A 336 -2.19 24.52 -13.98
C CYS A 336 -3.46 23.89 -13.38
N ILE A 337 -4.21 24.65 -12.57
CA ILE A 337 -5.45 24.19 -11.93
C ILE A 337 -6.70 24.84 -12.55
N ALA A 338 -6.51 25.87 -13.36
CA ALA A 338 -7.55 26.50 -14.16
C ALA A 338 -6.95 27.05 -15.46
N ASN A 339 -7.64 26.85 -16.61
CA ASN A 339 -7.18 27.34 -17.90
C ASN A 339 -6.72 28.81 -17.82
N THR A 340 -5.57 29.09 -18.43
CA THR A 340 -4.94 30.41 -18.44
C THR A 340 -5.10 31.11 -19.79
N THR A 341 -4.81 32.41 -19.79
CA THR A 341 -4.51 33.21 -20.97
C THR A 341 -3.00 33.51 -21.02
N ALA A 342 -2.49 33.91 -22.18
CA ALA A 342 -1.09 34.32 -22.32
C ALA A 342 -0.78 35.46 -21.33
N GLY A 343 0.24 35.26 -20.50
CA GLY A 343 0.70 36.23 -19.49
C GLY A 343 0.29 35.91 -18.05
N ASP A 344 -0.58 34.93 -17.81
CA ASP A 344 -0.96 34.50 -16.46
C ASP A 344 0.19 33.77 -15.76
N ASP A 345 0.88 34.47 -14.86
CA ASP A 345 2.11 34.00 -14.20
C ASP A 345 1.88 32.77 -13.28
N PRO A 346 2.81 31.80 -13.24
CA PRO A 346 2.75 30.61 -12.37
C PRO A 346 2.64 30.90 -10.86
N THR A 347 2.87 32.13 -10.42
CA THR A 347 2.66 32.57 -9.04
C THR A 347 1.20 32.93 -8.71
N ASP A 348 0.30 33.04 -9.70
CA ASP A 348 -1.12 33.22 -9.46
C ASP A 348 -1.76 31.92 -8.94
N THR A 349 -2.01 31.88 -7.64
CA THR A 349 -2.61 30.73 -6.94
C THR A 349 -4.04 30.38 -7.38
N ALA A 350 -4.74 31.25 -8.10
CA ALA A 350 -6.04 30.93 -8.68
C ALA A 350 -5.93 30.09 -9.96
N LYS A 351 -4.75 30.10 -10.60
CA LYS A 351 -4.47 29.44 -11.88
C LYS A 351 -3.47 28.31 -11.76
N TRP A 352 -2.58 28.38 -10.78
CA TRP A 352 -1.46 27.48 -10.62
C TRP A 352 -1.30 27.01 -9.17
N GLU A 353 -0.82 25.79 -9.01
CA GLU A 353 -0.34 25.27 -7.74
C GLU A 353 1.10 24.74 -7.88
N VAL A 354 1.85 24.70 -6.78
CA VAL A 354 3.17 24.08 -6.77
C VAL A 354 3.00 22.57 -6.80
N TYR A 355 3.47 21.93 -7.89
CA TYR A 355 3.47 20.48 -8.05
C TYR A 355 4.70 19.83 -7.42
N ALA A 356 5.87 20.45 -7.64
CA ALA A 356 7.12 20.02 -7.03
C ALA A 356 8.00 21.24 -6.74
N THR A 357 8.62 21.25 -5.57
CA THR A 357 9.64 22.24 -5.21
C THR A 357 11.01 21.76 -5.64
N GLY A 358 11.85 22.70 -6.06
CA GLY A 358 13.24 22.42 -6.40
C GLY A 358 14.15 23.57 -6.01
N THR A 359 15.44 23.41 -6.30
CA THR A 359 16.44 24.47 -6.17
C THR A 359 17.25 24.52 -7.46
N ARG A 360 17.68 25.72 -7.86
CA ARG A 360 18.48 25.91 -9.09
C ARG A 360 19.79 26.58 -8.73
N ALA A 361 20.89 25.83 -8.81
CA ALA A 361 22.22 26.36 -8.55
C ALA A 361 22.63 27.35 -9.66
N ARG A 362 22.96 28.58 -9.28
CA ARG A 362 23.38 29.66 -10.20
C ARG A 362 24.86 30.03 -10.08
N GLY A 363 25.63 29.33 -9.24
CA GLY A 363 27.04 29.62 -9.01
C GLY A 363 27.23 30.81 -8.06
N THR A 364 28.28 31.58 -8.24
CA THR A 364 28.56 32.77 -7.42
C THR A 364 27.55 33.89 -7.72
N TYR A 365 27.15 34.64 -6.69
CA TYR A 365 26.28 35.80 -6.84
C TYR A 365 26.89 36.89 -7.75
N ASP A 366 26.07 37.45 -8.64
CA ASP A 366 26.35 38.55 -9.56
C ASP A 366 25.22 39.58 -9.44
N ASN A 367 25.54 40.84 -9.16
CA ASN A 367 24.56 41.89 -8.91
C ASN A 367 23.78 42.34 -10.17
N THR A 368 24.22 41.95 -11.37
CA THR A 368 23.56 42.25 -12.64
C THR A 368 22.64 41.13 -13.12
N THR A 369 22.71 39.95 -12.49
CA THR A 369 21.92 38.79 -12.86
C THR A 369 20.55 38.82 -12.18
N ASP A 370 19.49 38.57 -12.96
CA ASP A 370 18.16 38.32 -12.42
C ASP A 370 18.08 36.92 -11.79
N TYR A 371 17.70 36.88 -10.51
CA TYR A 371 17.43 35.65 -9.77
C TYR A 371 15.94 35.53 -9.52
N VAL A 372 15.44 34.30 -9.59
CA VAL A 372 14.03 33.96 -9.34
C VAL A 372 13.91 33.06 -8.12
N LEU A 373 12.67 32.86 -7.65
CA LEU A 373 12.37 32.01 -6.49
C LEU A 373 13.14 30.68 -6.53
N ASN A 374 13.79 30.35 -5.41
CA ASN A 374 14.58 29.14 -5.20
C ASN A 374 15.89 29.02 -6.03
N ASP A 375 16.34 30.09 -6.68
CA ASP A 375 17.73 30.18 -7.14
C ASP A 375 18.69 30.16 -5.95
N VAL A 376 19.73 29.34 -6.05
CA VAL A 376 20.76 29.21 -5.02
C VAL A 376 22.08 29.75 -5.54
N VAL A 377 22.64 30.73 -4.84
CA VAL A 377 23.92 31.38 -5.15
C VAL A 377 24.92 31.21 -4.01
N GLY A 378 26.20 31.14 -4.34
CA GLY A 378 27.29 31.30 -3.38
C GLY A 378 27.60 32.77 -3.15
N TYR A 379 27.73 33.16 -1.88
CA TYR A 379 28.17 34.50 -1.48
C TYR A 379 29.01 34.40 -0.20
N GLY A 380 30.29 34.75 -0.30
CA GLY A 380 31.28 34.46 0.75
C GLY A 380 31.37 32.96 1.04
N GLY A 381 31.27 32.58 2.32
CA GLY A 381 31.37 31.18 2.75
C GLY A 381 30.08 30.36 2.64
N SER A 382 28.94 30.99 2.34
CA SER A 382 27.61 30.34 2.46
C SER A 382 26.85 30.31 1.12
N LEU A 383 25.87 29.41 1.06
CA LEU A 383 24.88 29.36 -0.02
C LEU A 383 23.60 30.07 0.44
N TYR A 384 23.05 30.88 -0.45
CA TYR A 384 21.83 31.66 -0.21
C TYR A 384 20.78 31.28 -1.24
N ARG A 385 19.53 31.16 -0.81
CA ARG A 385 18.37 30.86 -1.66
C ARG A 385 17.49 32.10 -1.79
N ALA A 386 17.12 32.45 -3.02
CA ALA A 386 16.22 33.56 -3.29
C ALA A 386 14.79 33.25 -2.85
N LEU A 387 14.16 34.18 -2.14
CA LEU A 387 12.78 34.10 -1.65
C LEU A 387 11.74 34.61 -2.66
N GLY A 388 12.19 35.09 -3.82
CA GLY A 388 11.36 35.64 -4.90
C GLY A 388 12.23 36.19 -6.02
N ASN A 389 11.63 36.94 -6.95
CA ASN A 389 12.39 37.60 -8.01
C ASN A 389 13.21 38.76 -7.42
N THR A 390 14.52 38.76 -7.67
CA THR A 390 15.46 39.74 -7.11
C THR A 390 16.65 40.00 -8.04
N THR A 391 17.01 41.27 -8.16
CA THR A 391 18.14 41.75 -8.98
C THR A 391 18.88 42.82 -8.19
N GLY A 392 20.21 42.75 -8.14
CA GLY A 392 21.05 43.73 -7.43
C GLY A 392 21.02 43.71 -5.91
N ASN A 393 20.05 43.03 -5.26
CA ASN A 393 19.99 42.92 -3.80
C ASN A 393 20.96 41.86 -3.29
N LEU A 394 21.83 42.26 -2.34
CA LEU A 394 22.84 41.38 -1.76
C LEU A 394 22.22 40.13 -1.08
N PRO A 395 22.87 38.96 -1.15
CA PRO A 395 22.41 37.74 -0.50
C PRO A 395 22.20 37.82 1.02
N THR A 396 22.79 38.82 1.68
CA THR A 396 22.59 39.09 3.11
C THR A 396 21.28 39.80 3.44
N VAL A 397 20.52 40.27 2.44
CA VAL A 397 19.23 40.95 2.63
C VAL A 397 18.13 39.91 2.83
N THR A 398 17.66 39.75 4.07
CA THR A 398 16.71 38.70 4.48
C THR A 398 15.33 38.80 3.83
N ALA A 399 14.96 39.95 3.28
CA ALA A 399 13.71 40.12 2.53
C ALA A 399 13.74 39.46 1.14
N ASN A 400 14.93 39.26 0.57
CA ASN A 400 15.12 38.73 -0.78
C ASN A 400 15.78 37.35 -0.77
N TRP A 401 16.53 37.03 0.27
CA TRP A 401 17.37 35.85 0.36
C TRP A 401 17.30 35.23 1.76
N GLU A 402 17.44 33.91 1.83
CA GLU A 402 17.67 33.18 3.07
C GLU A 402 18.95 32.35 2.99
N VAL A 403 19.54 32.01 4.12
CA VAL A 403 20.69 31.09 4.16
C VAL A 403 20.19 29.69 3.84
N TYR A 404 20.61 29.16 2.69
CA TYR A 404 20.30 27.78 2.27
C TYR A 404 21.20 26.78 2.97
N GLN A 405 22.50 27.10 3.02
CA GLN A 405 23.49 26.30 3.73
C GLN A 405 24.60 27.22 4.23
N SER A 406 24.81 27.20 5.56
CA SER A 406 25.92 27.90 6.18
C SER A 406 27.23 27.19 5.86
N GLY A 407 28.27 27.97 5.56
CA GLY A 407 29.61 27.46 5.35
C GLY A 407 30.68 28.49 5.70
N ILE A 408 31.93 28.12 5.45
CA ILE A 408 33.10 28.96 5.62
C ILE A 408 33.95 28.93 4.35
N SER A 409 34.68 30.01 4.10
CA SER A 409 35.61 30.14 2.98
C SER A 409 36.98 30.55 3.52
N VAL A 410 38.00 29.70 3.42
CA VAL A 410 39.31 29.98 4.02
C VAL A 410 40.14 30.84 3.07
N GLN A 411 40.49 32.05 3.50
CA GLN A 411 41.21 33.06 2.70
C GLN A 411 42.71 33.18 3.04
N GLY A 412 43.22 32.38 3.98
CA GLY A 412 44.62 32.45 4.41
C GLY A 412 44.89 33.60 5.37
N ASN A 413 46.04 34.28 5.25
CA ASN A 413 46.39 35.39 6.14
C ASN A 413 45.55 36.64 5.85
N TRP A 414 45.14 37.35 6.90
CA TRP A 414 44.49 38.65 6.77
C TRP A 414 45.43 39.67 6.11
N SER A 415 44.89 40.48 5.20
CA SER A 415 45.60 41.54 4.49
C SER A 415 44.78 42.83 4.45
N THR A 416 45.47 43.96 4.47
CA THR A 416 44.85 45.28 4.27
C THR A 416 44.39 45.44 2.81
N ALA A 417 43.44 46.35 2.58
CA ALA A 417 42.86 46.67 1.26
C ALA A 417 42.29 45.46 0.50
N THR A 418 42.03 44.35 1.19
CA THR A 418 41.46 43.12 0.64
C THR A 418 39.97 43.08 0.95
N GLU A 419 39.16 42.72 -0.04
CA GLU A 419 37.72 42.54 0.14
C GLU A 419 37.44 41.16 0.76
N TYR A 420 36.68 41.15 1.84
CA TYR A 420 36.22 39.93 2.49
C TYR A 420 34.70 39.92 2.55
N PHE A 421 34.13 38.74 2.34
CA PHE A 421 32.71 38.47 2.33
C PHE A 421 32.28 37.73 3.60
N PRO A 422 31.00 37.79 4.00
CA PRO A 422 30.49 37.05 5.15
C PRO A 422 30.84 35.55 5.08
N GLY A 423 31.36 35.01 6.18
CA GLY A 423 31.81 33.61 6.27
C GLY A 423 33.25 33.37 5.80
N ASP A 424 33.95 34.38 5.28
CA ASP A 424 35.39 34.26 5.01
C ASP A 424 36.16 34.12 6.32
N VAL A 425 37.10 33.18 6.36
CA VAL A 425 37.95 32.90 7.52
C VAL A 425 39.40 33.25 7.18
N VAL A 426 39.98 34.14 7.96
CA VAL A 426 41.36 34.60 7.83
C VAL A 426 42.18 34.30 9.08
N VAL A 427 43.49 34.22 8.94
CA VAL A 427 44.46 34.14 10.04
C VAL A 427 44.96 35.56 10.33
N TYR A 428 44.79 36.02 11.57
CA TYR A 428 45.39 37.27 12.06
C TYR A 428 45.95 37.03 13.47
N GLY A 429 47.26 37.19 13.62
CA GLY A 429 47.96 36.77 14.84
C GLY A 429 47.97 35.26 15.00
N GLY A 430 47.81 34.79 16.23
CA GLY A 430 47.63 33.37 16.54
C GLY A 430 46.21 32.86 16.30
N ASN A 431 45.30 33.74 15.92
CA ASN A 431 43.88 33.45 15.87
C ASN A 431 43.37 33.35 14.44
N THR A 432 42.22 32.71 14.30
CA THR A 432 41.42 32.78 13.07
C THR A 432 40.17 33.61 13.33
N TRP A 433 39.77 34.38 12.32
CA TRP A 433 38.67 35.34 12.39
C TRP A 433 37.72 35.09 11.23
N ARG A 434 36.41 35.14 11.50
CA ARG A 434 35.36 35.01 10.49
C ARG A 434 34.76 36.38 10.21
N ALA A 435 34.64 36.73 8.93
CA ALA A 435 33.98 37.97 8.50
C ALA A 435 32.47 37.85 8.68
N LEU A 436 31.84 38.88 9.25
CA LEU A 436 30.40 38.97 9.46
C LEU A 436 29.67 39.76 8.38
N VAL A 437 30.37 40.73 7.79
CA VAL A 437 29.82 41.64 6.76
C VAL A 437 30.80 41.77 5.60
N ALA A 438 30.28 41.99 4.40
CA ALA A 438 31.11 42.31 3.25
C ALA A 438 31.78 43.68 3.44
N HIS A 439 33.11 43.74 3.33
CA HIS A 439 33.86 44.99 3.45
C HIS A 439 35.27 44.87 2.85
N SER A 440 35.85 46.01 2.47
CA SER A 440 37.30 46.12 2.24
C SER A 440 38.02 46.36 3.57
N SER A 441 38.95 45.48 3.93
CA SER A 441 39.71 45.55 5.18
C SER A 441 40.65 46.76 5.21
N THR A 442 40.73 47.39 6.38
CA THR A 442 41.58 48.57 6.63
C THR A 442 42.61 48.26 7.71
N VAL A 443 42.24 48.43 8.99
CA VAL A 443 43.03 48.05 10.16
C VAL A 443 42.22 47.04 10.94
N HIS A 444 42.79 45.86 11.20
CA HIS A 444 42.07 44.75 11.82
C HIS A 444 41.37 45.14 13.13
N ALA A 445 42.04 45.89 14.01
CA ALA A 445 41.45 46.37 15.27
C ALA A 445 40.24 47.31 15.05
N THR A 446 40.28 48.16 14.03
CA THR A 446 39.17 49.06 13.67
C THR A 446 38.00 48.28 13.06
N ASP A 447 38.29 47.33 12.18
CA ASP A 447 37.27 46.49 11.56
C ASP A 447 36.62 45.55 12.60
N LEU A 448 37.39 45.04 13.55
CA LEU A 448 36.89 44.27 14.70
C LEU A 448 35.99 45.11 15.61
N ALA A 449 36.39 46.34 15.96
CA ALA A 449 35.59 47.25 16.77
C ALA A 449 34.28 47.68 16.07
N ALA A 450 34.27 47.68 14.74
CA ALA A 450 33.08 47.90 13.92
C ALA A 450 32.22 46.62 13.71
N SER A 451 32.48 45.55 14.47
CA SER A 451 31.78 44.26 14.40
C SER A 451 31.84 43.59 13.02
N LYS A 452 32.92 43.82 12.24
CA LYS A 452 33.09 43.18 10.92
C LYS A 452 33.73 41.81 11.01
N TRP A 453 34.41 41.52 12.11
CA TRP A 453 35.09 40.24 12.38
C TRP A 453 34.60 39.66 13.70
N GLU A 454 34.53 38.33 13.77
CA GLU A 454 34.38 37.59 15.02
C GLU A 454 35.50 36.56 15.16
N LYS A 455 35.93 36.29 16.39
CA LYS A 455 36.96 35.29 16.66
C LYS A 455 36.37 33.91 16.36
N PHE A 456 36.91 33.22 15.36
CA PHE A 456 36.46 31.90 14.93
C PHE A 456 37.11 30.78 15.75
N ASN A 457 38.42 30.85 15.92
CA ASN A 457 39.17 29.97 16.81
C ASN A 457 40.37 30.69 17.43
N GLY A 458 40.65 30.37 18.69
CA GLY A 458 41.78 30.91 19.44
C GLY A 458 43.09 30.17 19.16
N GLY A 459 44.20 30.91 19.19
CA GLY A 459 45.54 30.33 19.14
C GLY A 459 46.61 31.37 19.49
N VAL A 460 47.87 30.94 19.48
CA VAL A 460 49.03 31.76 19.88
C VAL A 460 50.12 31.65 18.82
N ARG A 461 50.98 32.67 18.71
CA ARG A 461 52.20 32.57 17.88
C ARG A 461 53.44 32.74 18.74
N PHE A 462 54.29 31.73 18.77
CA PHE A 462 55.58 31.85 19.44
C PHE A 462 56.57 32.63 18.58
N ARG A 463 56.92 33.84 19.00
CA ARG A 463 57.82 34.77 18.29
C ARG A 463 59.28 34.66 18.71
N GLY A 464 59.60 33.79 19.67
CA GLY A 464 60.96 33.64 20.19
C GLY A 464 61.33 34.69 21.23
N THR A 465 62.59 35.14 21.24
CA THR A 465 63.07 36.15 22.22
C THR A 465 62.51 37.53 21.87
N TRP A 466 62.07 38.30 22.87
CA TRP A 466 61.60 39.67 22.67
C TRP A 466 62.69 40.55 22.04
N ALA A 467 62.29 41.39 21.09
CA ALA A 467 63.15 42.33 20.38
C ALA A 467 62.53 43.73 20.36
N THR A 468 63.37 44.77 20.29
CA THR A 468 62.95 46.17 20.16
C THR A 468 62.51 46.49 18.72
N SER A 469 61.74 47.55 18.53
CA SER A 469 61.25 48.01 17.21
C SER A 469 60.58 46.92 16.37
N THR A 470 59.95 45.95 17.02
CA THR A 470 59.32 44.78 16.41
C THR A 470 57.83 44.84 16.62
N ASP A 471 57.05 44.61 15.57
CA ASP A 471 55.60 44.54 15.67
C ASP A 471 55.16 43.21 16.29
N TYR A 472 54.49 43.33 17.43
CA TYR A 472 53.81 42.25 18.12
C TYR A 472 52.32 42.52 18.05
N ILE A 473 51.57 41.48 17.68
CA ILE A 473 50.11 41.53 17.68
C ILE A 473 49.57 40.64 18.78
N THR A 474 48.31 40.88 19.14
CA THR A 474 47.60 40.20 20.22
C THR A 474 47.78 38.68 20.11
N ASP A 475 48.06 38.04 21.26
CA ASP A 475 48.36 36.62 21.41
C ASP A 475 49.73 36.14 20.84
N ASP A 476 50.63 37.06 20.46
CA ASP A 476 52.04 36.73 20.24
C ASP A 476 52.72 36.41 21.59
N ILE A 477 53.45 35.30 21.66
CA ILE A 477 54.24 34.89 22.81
C ILE A 477 55.71 35.18 22.56
N VAL A 478 56.36 35.87 23.50
CA VAL A 478 57.79 36.17 23.49
C VAL A 478 58.46 35.67 24.77
N LYS A 479 59.76 35.42 24.70
CA LYS A 479 60.61 35.19 25.86
C LYS A 479 61.32 36.48 26.27
N SER A 480 61.23 36.83 27.55
CA SER A 480 61.99 37.94 28.16
C SER A 480 62.61 37.46 29.47
N GLY A 481 63.94 37.43 29.55
CA GLY A 481 64.64 36.77 30.66
C GLY A 481 64.38 35.26 30.69
N SER A 482 63.98 34.74 31.85
CA SER A 482 63.59 33.34 32.06
C SER A 482 62.10 33.08 31.76
N SER A 483 61.25 34.11 31.84
CA SER A 483 59.79 34.00 31.66
C SER A 483 59.35 34.18 30.20
N SER A 484 58.14 33.69 29.91
CA SER A 484 57.44 33.93 28.64
C SER A 484 56.24 34.84 28.88
N TYR A 485 55.97 35.73 27.93
CA TYR A 485 54.91 36.73 27.99
C TYR A 485 54.05 36.68 26.74
N ILE A 486 52.75 36.93 26.89
CA ILE A 486 51.77 37.01 25.80
C ILE A 486 51.32 38.46 25.60
N ALA A 487 51.25 38.89 24.33
CA ALA A 487 50.83 40.24 23.98
C ALA A 487 49.31 40.41 24.14
N LEU A 488 48.89 41.48 24.79
CA LEU A 488 47.47 41.82 25.01
C LEU A 488 46.90 42.82 24.00
N SER A 489 47.78 43.48 23.23
CA SER A 489 47.38 44.44 22.20
C SER A 489 48.43 44.54 21.10
N ASP A 490 47.98 44.94 19.91
CA ASP A 490 48.85 45.19 18.77
C ASP A 490 49.70 46.45 19.01
N HIS A 491 51.03 46.30 18.95
CA HIS A 491 51.97 47.41 19.16
C HIS A 491 53.34 47.15 18.53
N THR A 492 54.04 48.22 18.18
CA THR A 492 55.48 48.18 17.91
C THR A 492 56.24 48.28 19.23
N SER A 493 57.11 47.31 19.51
CA SER A 493 57.87 47.26 20.76
C SER A 493 58.89 48.40 20.85
N ASN A 494 59.09 48.92 22.05
CA ASN A 494 60.14 49.91 22.32
C ASN A 494 61.04 49.44 23.46
N ASN A 495 60.51 49.39 24.69
CA ASN A 495 61.21 48.94 25.88
C ASN A 495 60.30 47.98 26.63
N PHE A 496 60.79 46.76 26.91
CA PHE A 496 59.97 45.70 27.49
C PHE A 496 59.31 46.10 28.81
N THR A 497 60.02 46.77 29.73
CA THR A 497 59.46 47.23 31.01
C THR A 497 58.39 48.29 30.81
N ASN A 498 58.58 49.22 29.87
CA ASN A 498 57.56 50.23 29.56
C ASN A 498 56.32 49.60 28.91
N ASP A 499 56.51 48.67 27.99
CA ASP A 499 55.42 47.96 27.32
C ASP A 499 54.67 47.05 28.32
N LEU A 500 55.38 46.41 29.26
CA LEU A 500 54.79 45.62 30.36
C LEU A 500 53.97 46.51 31.31
N ASN A 501 54.53 47.65 31.76
CA ASN A 501 53.83 48.59 32.64
C ASN A 501 52.63 49.26 31.96
N ALA A 502 52.66 49.41 30.63
CA ALA A 502 51.54 49.86 29.83
C ALA A 502 50.47 48.77 29.58
N ALA A 503 50.57 47.62 30.27
CA ALA A 503 49.68 46.46 30.14
C ALA A 503 49.59 45.88 28.72
N LYS A 504 50.67 46.01 27.92
CA LYS A 504 50.73 45.39 26.58
C LYS A 504 51.17 43.92 26.63
N TRP A 505 51.76 43.48 27.74
CA TRP A 505 52.22 42.10 27.96
C TRP A 505 51.59 41.54 29.24
N GLN A 506 51.25 40.26 29.21
CA GLN A 506 50.89 39.46 30.38
C GLN A 506 51.88 38.31 30.53
N GLU A 507 52.28 37.96 31.75
CA GLU A 507 53.07 36.76 31.98
C GLU A 507 52.28 35.52 31.56
N PHE A 508 52.84 34.75 30.64
CA PHE A 508 52.26 33.51 30.12
C PHE A 508 52.77 32.30 30.91
N ALA A 509 54.07 32.29 31.21
CA ALA A 509 54.70 31.25 32.03
C ALA A 509 55.92 31.82 32.76
N GLU A 510 55.96 31.61 34.07
CA GLU A 510 57.09 32.00 34.91
C GLU A 510 58.30 31.09 34.67
N GLY A 511 59.45 31.71 34.42
CA GLY A 511 60.72 30.99 34.30
C GLY A 511 61.33 30.71 35.66
N GLY A 512 61.78 29.48 35.90
CA GLY A 512 62.28 29.02 37.21
C GLY A 512 63.41 29.89 37.78
N SER A 513 63.06 30.77 38.72
CA SER A 513 64.00 31.52 39.56
C SER A 513 64.26 30.82 40.92
N TYR A 514 63.69 29.62 41.14
CA TYR A 514 63.69 28.88 42.41
C TYR A 514 64.32 27.47 42.28
N VAL A 515 65.48 27.36 41.64
CA VAL A 515 66.24 26.10 41.59
C VAL A 515 67.03 25.95 42.91
N LEU A 516 67.01 24.75 43.53
CA LEU A 516 67.83 24.46 44.70
C LEU A 516 69.30 24.82 44.42
N PRO A 517 70.03 25.45 45.37
CA PRO A 517 71.44 25.74 45.20
C PRO A 517 72.28 24.48 44.99
N ALA A 518 73.45 24.64 44.37
CA ALA A 518 74.32 23.53 44.03
C ALA A 518 74.61 22.61 45.24
N THR A 519 74.33 21.32 45.08
CA THR A 519 74.44 20.30 46.14
C THR A 519 75.81 19.63 46.20
N ALA A 520 76.68 19.86 45.21
CA ALA A 520 78.03 19.30 45.18
C ALA A 520 78.85 19.77 46.41
N ASN A 521 79.60 18.84 47.02
CA ASN A 521 80.44 19.04 48.22
C ASN A 521 79.71 19.34 49.55
N ASN A 522 78.38 19.16 49.62
CA ASN A 522 77.59 19.39 50.84
C ASN A 522 76.96 18.11 51.41
N VAL A 523 77.64 16.96 51.26
CA VAL A 523 77.16 15.67 51.80
C VAL A 523 77.05 15.74 53.32
N GLY A 524 75.93 15.28 53.89
CA GLY A 524 75.67 15.29 55.33
C GLY A 524 75.30 16.65 55.92
N LYS A 525 75.11 17.67 55.07
CA LYS A 525 74.64 19.01 55.48
C LYS A 525 73.14 19.17 55.19
N TYR A 526 72.48 20.07 55.92
CA TYR A 526 71.13 20.53 55.61
C TYR A 526 71.15 21.99 55.16
N LEU A 527 70.14 22.38 54.37
CA LEU A 527 69.96 23.74 53.90
C LEU A 527 69.14 24.52 54.94
N SER A 528 69.73 25.58 55.50
CA SER A 528 69.05 26.51 56.39
C SER A 528 68.81 27.83 55.68
N SER A 529 67.68 28.50 55.96
CA SER A 529 67.34 29.81 55.40
C SER A 529 66.74 30.69 56.48
N ASP A 530 67.06 31.99 56.42
CA ASP A 530 66.48 33.05 57.25
C ASP A 530 65.37 33.84 56.51
N GLY A 531 64.95 33.36 55.32
CA GLY A 531 63.99 34.04 54.46
C GLY A 531 64.59 35.09 53.51
N SER A 532 65.89 35.41 53.64
CA SER A 532 66.61 36.33 52.74
C SER A 532 67.78 35.64 52.01
N SER A 533 68.39 34.63 52.64
CA SER A 533 69.50 33.84 52.10
C SER A 533 69.36 32.36 52.47
N TYR A 534 70.21 31.51 51.90
CA TYR A 534 70.34 30.10 52.27
C TYR A 534 71.81 29.74 52.51
N VAL A 535 72.07 28.86 53.49
CA VAL A 535 73.42 28.39 53.84
C VAL A 535 73.38 26.89 54.12
N TRP A 536 74.44 26.17 53.72
CA TRP A 536 74.65 24.76 54.07
C TRP A 536 75.26 24.62 55.47
N VAL A 537 74.56 23.94 56.38
CA VAL A 537 74.97 23.75 57.78
C VAL A 537 75.35 22.29 58.05
N ASN A 538 76.39 22.04 58.86
CA ASN A 538 76.85 20.69 59.22
C ASN A 538 75.83 19.94 60.10
N GLY A 539 75.68 18.61 59.92
CA GLY A 539 74.90 17.73 60.80
C GLY A 539 75.68 17.19 62.02
N GLU A 540 74.98 16.57 62.98
CA GLU A 540 75.53 15.98 64.22
C GLU A 540 76.61 14.91 63.96
N THR A 541 77.67 14.85 64.78
CA THR A 541 78.74 13.83 64.69
C THR A 541 78.34 12.51 65.38
N GLY A 542 78.63 11.36 64.76
CA GLY A 542 78.32 10.03 65.31
C GLY A 542 79.22 9.59 66.49
N TRP A 543 78.87 8.46 67.13
CA TRP A 543 79.58 7.87 68.27
C TRP A 543 81.02 7.46 67.95
N GLN A 544 81.96 7.72 68.87
CA GLN A 544 83.38 7.34 68.76
C GLN A 544 83.84 6.50 69.95
N SER A 545 84.74 5.52 69.74
CA SER A 545 85.33 4.73 70.82
C SER A 545 86.71 5.24 71.21
N ILE A 546 86.96 5.39 72.52
CA ILE A 546 88.24 5.86 73.07
C ILE A 546 88.74 4.93 74.19
N THR A 547 90.06 4.76 74.27
CA THR A 547 90.74 3.84 75.22
C THR A 547 91.81 4.53 76.07
N THR A 548 92.00 5.85 75.92
CA THR A 548 93.01 6.65 76.64
C THR A 548 92.47 8.05 76.93
N THR A 549 93.22 8.85 77.71
CA THR A 549 92.83 10.21 78.12
C THR A 549 92.43 11.08 76.91
N HIS A 550 91.24 11.70 76.98
CA HIS A 550 90.64 12.47 75.88
C HIS A 550 90.14 13.83 76.37
N SER A 551 90.16 14.83 75.49
CA SER A 551 89.54 16.14 75.74
C SER A 551 88.28 16.24 74.89
N ALA A 552 87.12 16.18 75.53
CA ALA A 552 85.85 16.17 74.84
C ALA A 552 85.50 17.56 74.27
N VAL A 553 84.84 17.56 73.11
CA VAL A 553 84.24 18.75 72.50
C VAL A 553 82.71 18.73 72.65
N SER A 554 82.06 19.89 72.49
CA SER A 554 80.59 19.95 72.54
C SER A 554 79.97 19.06 71.46
N THR A 555 78.85 18.41 71.80
CA THR A 555 78.07 17.46 71.00
C THR A 555 78.73 16.10 70.74
N GLU A 556 79.90 15.86 71.35
CA GLU A 556 80.62 14.60 71.18
C GLU A 556 79.96 13.45 71.96
N ARG A 557 79.94 12.27 71.35
CA ARG A 557 79.39 11.04 71.93
C ARG A 557 80.45 9.93 71.94
N LEU A 558 80.79 9.41 73.12
CA LEU A 558 81.96 8.57 73.35
C LEU A 558 81.62 7.24 74.02
N PHE A 559 82.06 6.14 73.42
CA PHE A 559 82.25 4.85 74.07
C PHE A 559 83.62 4.84 74.75
N THR A 560 83.66 4.86 76.08
CA THR A 560 84.91 4.87 76.84
C THR A 560 85.25 3.47 77.31
N ASP A 561 86.38 2.92 76.86
CA ASP A 561 86.87 1.59 77.21
C ASP A 561 88.03 1.69 78.20
N THR A 562 87.74 1.47 79.49
CA THR A 562 88.73 1.49 80.57
C THR A 562 89.35 0.12 80.86
N SER A 563 89.14 -0.90 80.00
CA SER A 563 89.65 -2.26 80.24
C SER A 563 91.19 -2.32 80.34
N GLY A 564 91.89 -1.42 79.64
CA GLY A 564 93.35 -1.26 79.69
C GLY A 564 93.89 -0.45 80.87
N GLY A 565 93.01 0.19 81.66
CA GLY A 565 93.36 1.03 82.79
C GLY A 565 92.44 2.26 82.93
N ALA A 566 92.41 2.85 84.12
CA ALA A 566 91.67 4.08 84.39
C ALA A 566 92.27 5.26 83.61
N PHE A 567 91.44 6.08 82.98
CA PHE A 567 91.85 7.31 82.29
C PHE A 567 90.84 8.44 82.48
N THR A 568 91.19 9.63 81.99
CA THR A 568 90.37 10.84 82.18
C THR A 568 89.76 11.33 80.87
N VAL A 569 88.46 11.62 80.87
CA VAL A 569 87.83 12.46 79.86
C VAL A 569 87.69 13.87 80.42
N THR A 570 88.33 14.83 79.79
CA THR A 570 88.28 16.23 80.20
C THR A 570 87.17 16.94 79.46
N LEU A 571 86.18 17.48 80.17
CA LEU A 571 85.06 18.23 79.58
C LEU A 571 85.55 19.54 78.92
N PRO A 572 84.75 20.16 78.03
CA PRO A 572 85.10 21.45 77.45
C PRO A 572 85.44 22.52 78.50
N ALA A 573 86.51 23.29 78.27
CA ALA A 573 87.03 24.30 79.22
C ALA A 573 86.16 25.57 79.32
N SER A 574 85.35 25.84 78.30
CA SER A 574 84.49 27.03 78.20
C SER A 574 83.15 26.68 77.57
N PRO A 575 82.32 25.85 78.25
CA PRO A 575 81.04 25.44 77.73
C PRO A 575 80.01 26.56 77.77
N THR A 576 79.08 26.51 76.84
CA THR A 576 77.90 27.37 76.74
C THR A 576 76.64 26.58 77.08
N ILE A 577 75.57 27.29 77.49
CA ILE A 577 74.32 26.64 77.91
C ILE A 577 73.80 25.75 76.78
N GLY A 578 73.59 24.47 77.07
CA GLY A 578 73.10 23.47 76.13
C GLY A 578 74.19 22.65 75.43
N ASP A 579 75.48 22.98 75.61
CA ASP A 579 76.56 22.08 75.21
C ASP A 579 76.42 20.76 75.96
N TYR A 580 76.60 19.64 75.25
CA TYR A 580 76.53 18.31 75.86
C TYR A 580 77.69 17.42 75.46
N VAL A 581 78.06 16.48 76.34
CA VAL A 581 78.96 15.37 76.08
C VAL A 581 78.28 14.11 76.57
N GLU A 582 78.23 13.10 75.72
CA GLU A 582 77.62 11.81 76.05
C GLU A 582 78.70 10.75 76.19
N LEU A 583 78.72 10.06 77.32
CA LEU A 583 79.74 9.07 77.68
C LEU A 583 79.05 7.76 78.04
N THR A 584 79.60 6.64 77.59
CA THR A 584 79.10 5.31 77.97
C THR A 584 80.24 4.34 78.20
N ASP A 585 80.04 3.40 79.12
CA ASP A 585 80.98 2.32 79.44
C ASP A 585 81.07 1.36 78.26
N GLY A 586 82.02 1.61 77.37
CA GLY A 586 82.14 0.91 76.09
C GLY A 586 82.67 -0.51 76.22
N ALA A 587 83.27 -0.88 77.35
CA ALA A 587 83.86 -2.20 77.59
C ALA A 587 83.40 -2.87 78.89
N SER A 588 82.37 -2.33 79.53
CA SER A 588 81.77 -2.87 80.76
C SER A 588 82.80 -2.98 81.90
N SER A 589 83.67 -1.98 82.04
CA SER A 589 84.88 -2.04 82.89
C SER A 589 85.05 -0.85 83.84
N TRP A 590 84.08 0.06 83.92
CA TRP A 590 84.12 1.19 84.86
C TRP A 590 84.18 0.75 86.34
N ASP A 591 83.62 -0.41 86.69
CA ASP A 591 83.66 -0.97 88.06
C ASP A 591 85.03 -1.53 88.47
N VAL A 592 85.90 -1.80 87.49
CA VAL A 592 87.26 -2.30 87.73
C VAL A 592 88.29 -1.19 87.59
N ASN A 593 88.20 -0.42 86.51
CA ASN A 593 89.04 0.71 86.19
C ASN A 593 88.13 1.91 85.92
N ASN A 594 87.96 2.76 86.93
CA ASN A 594 87.01 3.86 86.82
C ASN A 594 87.40 4.86 85.74
N LEU A 595 86.41 5.42 85.04
CA LEU A 595 86.62 6.60 84.22
C LEU A 595 86.52 7.85 85.08
N THR A 596 87.48 8.75 84.96
CA THR A 596 87.37 10.09 85.56
C THR A 596 86.88 11.08 84.52
N VAL A 597 85.78 11.76 84.80
CA VAL A 597 85.34 12.92 84.03
C VAL A 597 85.85 14.19 84.71
N ALA A 598 86.89 14.77 84.13
CA ALA A 598 87.49 16.00 84.63
C ALA A 598 86.66 17.22 84.23
N ARG A 599 86.38 18.06 85.23
CA ARG A 599 85.44 19.18 85.13
C ARG A 599 85.94 20.36 84.27
N ASN A 600 87.25 20.38 84.03
CA ASN A 600 87.97 21.39 83.24
C ASN A 600 87.58 22.85 83.54
N GLY A 601 87.47 23.18 84.84
CA GLY A 601 87.16 24.53 85.30
C GLY A 601 85.68 24.80 85.62
N SER A 602 84.74 24.10 84.99
CA SER A 602 83.31 24.18 85.34
C SER A 602 82.96 23.25 86.51
N ASN A 603 81.81 23.43 87.16
CA ASN A 603 81.33 22.48 88.17
C ASN A 603 80.72 21.23 87.50
N ILE A 604 80.62 20.11 88.22
CA ILE A 604 79.79 18.95 87.81
C ILE A 604 78.75 18.72 88.92
N GLN A 605 77.46 18.75 88.56
CA GLN A 605 76.33 18.61 89.49
C GLN A 605 76.38 19.59 90.68
N GLY A 606 76.83 20.82 90.44
CA GLY A 606 77.02 21.86 91.46
C GLY A 606 78.28 21.70 92.32
N ASN A 607 79.08 20.65 92.11
CA ASN A 607 80.29 20.38 92.88
C ASN A 607 81.55 20.79 92.11
N SER A 608 82.53 21.35 92.82
CA SER A 608 83.85 21.71 92.27
C SER A 608 84.83 20.53 92.33
N LEU A 609 84.36 19.32 92.01
CA LEU A 609 85.14 18.08 92.00
C LEU A 609 84.95 17.37 90.66
N ASP A 610 85.95 16.58 90.26
CA ASP A 610 85.84 15.70 89.10
C ASP A 610 84.88 14.55 89.41
N MET A 611 84.16 14.09 88.39
CA MET A 611 83.19 13.01 88.52
C MET A 611 83.87 11.67 88.24
N VAL A 612 83.68 10.70 89.12
CA VAL A 612 84.15 9.33 88.90
C VAL A 612 82.98 8.50 88.42
N CYS A 613 83.18 7.79 87.32
CA CYS A 613 82.24 6.84 86.76
C CYS A 613 82.75 5.44 87.05
N ASP A 614 82.08 4.75 87.99
CA ASP A 614 82.47 3.46 88.55
C ASP A 614 81.37 2.39 88.46
N VAL A 615 80.28 2.69 87.75
CA VAL A 615 79.16 1.78 87.54
C VAL A 615 79.34 1.08 86.20
N LYS A 616 79.48 -0.25 86.25
CA LYS A 616 79.55 -1.10 85.07
C LYS A 616 78.32 -0.94 84.17
N ASP A 617 78.55 -0.90 82.86
CA ASP A 617 77.52 -0.82 81.79
C ASP A 617 76.68 0.47 81.82
N ALA A 618 77.13 1.51 82.53
CA ALA A 618 76.41 2.77 82.62
C ALA A 618 76.72 3.70 81.44
N GLY A 619 75.77 4.59 81.16
CA GLY A 619 75.97 5.75 80.29
C GLY A 619 75.42 7.01 80.96
N LEU A 620 76.01 8.15 80.62
CA LEU A 620 75.57 9.46 81.09
C LEU A 620 75.68 10.49 79.98
N THR A 621 74.70 11.39 79.93
CA THR A 621 74.82 12.63 79.17
C THR A 621 75.08 13.76 80.15
N LEU A 622 76.15 14.50 79.94
CA LEU A 622 76.47 15.72 80.67
C LEU A 622 76.05 16.91 79.82
N VAL A 623 75.09 17.70 80.30
CA VAL A 623 74.67 18.96 79.65
C VAL A 623 75.07 20.13 80.51
N TYR A 624 75.74 21.12 79.94
CA TYR A 624 76.10 22.34 80.67
C TYR A 624 74.88 23.24 80.85
N SER A 625 74.54 23.56 82.11
CA SER A 625 73.37 24.39 82.43
C SER A 625 73.74 25.85 82.69
N ASP A 626 74.70 26.11 83.56
CA ASP A 626 75.13 27.44 84.00
C ASP A 626 76.43 27.35 84.82
N ALA A 627 77.00 28.48 85.22
CA ALA A 627 78.25 28.51 85.97
C ALA A 627 78.17 27.99 87.42
N THR A 628 76.98 28.01 88.04
CA THR A 628 76.78 27.57 89.43
C THR A 628 76.66 26.05 89.51
N ASN A 629 75.76 25.49 88.71
CA ASN A 629 75.45 24.07 88.61
C ASN A 629 76.45 23.31 87.73
N GLY A 630 77.03 24.00 86.74
CA GLY A 630 77.97 23.43 85.79
C GLY A 630 77.33 22.36 84.89
N TRP A 631 78.05 21.27 84.68
CA TRP A 631 77.59 20.12 83.91
C TRP A 631 76.61 19.27 84.72
N ARG A 632 75.44 18.98 84.15
CA ARG A 632 74.38 18.19 84.76
C ARG A 632 74.26 16.86 84.06
N VAL A 633 74.26 15.77 84.83
CA VAL A 633 73.87 14.46 84.32
C VAL A 633 72.36 14.44 84.15
N ILE A 634 71.91 14.02 82.98
CA ILE A 634 70.49 13.85 82.62
C ILE A 634 70.17 12.40 82.29
#